data_AF-A0A1E5KT27-F1
#
_entry.id   AF-A0A1E5KT27-F1
#
_cell.length_a   1.000
_cell.length_b   1.000
_cell.length_c   1.000
_cell.angle_alpha   90.00
_cell.angle_beta   90.00
_cell.angle_gamma   90.00
#
_symmetry.space_group_name_H-M   'P 1'
#
loop_
_entity.id
_entity.type
_entity.pdbx_description
1 polymer ?
#
loop_
_entity_poly.entity_id
_entity_poly.type
_entity_poly.pdbx_seq_one_letter_code
_entity_poly.pdbx_strand_id
1 'polypeptide(L)'
;MKKIWGIFVTAFLMILLVGCGSKEIKADYSTKEAEAALVNGEDLDGKTVKISVDEYVPDGTLGYTIQTGEHLNFISSSDPKVKKGDTLVVKITGVENILGSFVIKYEKQ
;
A
#
# COMPACT_ATOMS: atom_id res chain seq x y z
N MET A 1 56.22 -35.76 22.52
CA MET A 1 56.83 -34.65 21.77
C MET A 1 56.16 -34.54 20.41
N LYS A 2 55.64 -33.35 20.04
CA LYS A 2 55.49 -32.80 18.66
C LYS A 2 54.56 -33.59 17.71
N LYS A 3 53.46 -33.10 17.13
CA LYS A 3 52.83 -31.78 16.92
C LYS A 3 51.35 -32.07 16.58
N ILE A 4 50.38 -31.47 17.28
CA ILE A 4 48.97 -31.51 16.84
C ILE A 4 48.82 -30.37 15.82
N TRP A 5 49.00 -30.73 14.55
CA TRP A 5 48.91 -29.84 13.40
C TRP A 5 47.50 -29.99 12.81
N GLY A 6 46.69 -28.94 12.85
CA GLY A 6 45.39 -28.95 12.18
C GLY A 6 44.39 -27.95 12.76
N ILE A 7 44.75 -26.66 12.75
CA ILE A 7 43.77 -25.57 12.85
C ILE A 7 42.94 -25.63 11.56
N PHE A 8 41.79 -26.29 11.58
CA PHE A 8 40.79 -26.17 10.53
C PHE A 8 39.86 -25.01 10.91
N VAL A 9 40.23 -23.83 10.40
CA VAL A 9 39.39 -22.64 10.37
C VAL A 9 38.18 -22.93 9.48
N THR A 10 37.10 -23.46 10.03
CA THR A 10 35.78 -23.42 9.40
C THR A 10 35.07 -22.14 9.84
N ALA A 11 35.57 -21.02 9.33
CA ALA A 11 34.82 -19.77 9.29
C ALA A 11 33.70 -19.92 8.25
N PHE A 12 32.62 -20.61 8.64
CA PHE A 12 31.41 -20.64 7.82
C PHE A 12 30.73 -19.28 7.96
N LEU A 13 30.92 -18.47 6.92
CA LEU A 13 30.28 -17.20 6.66
C LEU A 13 28.82 -17.20 7.15
N MET A 14 28.57 -16.58 8.30
CA MET A 14 27.25 -16.00 8.58
C MET A 14 27.15 -14.76 7.69
N ILE A 15 26.69 -14.96 6.45
CA ILE A 15 26.13 -13.88 5.66
C ILE A 15 24.89 -13.45 6.41
N LEU A 16 25.06 -12.45 7.28
CA LEU A 16 23.97 -11.65 7.81
C LEU A 16 23.31 -11.04 6.58
N LEU A 17 22.16 -11.60 6.20
CA LEU A 17 21.16 -10.90 5.41
C LEU A 17 20.83 -9.64 6.20
N VAL A 18 21.54 -8.55 5.90
CA VAL A 18 21.10 -7.21 6.23
C VAL A 18 19.84 -7.04 5.40
N GLY A 19 18.71 -7.47 5.97
CA GLY A 19 17.39 -7.13 5.48
C GLY A 19 17.39 -5.62 5.41
N CYS A 20 17.48 -5.11 4.18
CA CYS A 20 17.33 -3.69 3.90
C CYS A 20 15.99 -3.32 4.52
N GLY A 21 16.03 -2.58 5.63
CA GLY A 21 14.86 -2.23 6.41
C GLY A 21 13.98 -1.30 5.60
N SER A 22 13.19 -1.86 4.69
CA SER A 22 12.00 -1.22 4.17
C SER A 22 11.13 -0.95 5.38
N LYS A 23 11.15 0.30 5.87
CA LYS A 23 10.17 0.79 6.85
C LYS A 23 8.81 0.48 6.26
N GLU A 24 8.16 -0.55 6.78
CA GLU A 24 6.81 -0.88 6.40
C GLU A 24 5.94 0.31 6.83
N ILE A 25 5.39 1.04 5.86
CA ILE A 25 4.47 2.13 6.17
C ILE A 25 3.21 1.46 6.71
N LYS A 26 3.05 1.52 8.03
CA LYS A 26 1.83 1.06 8.68
C LYS A 26 0.72 2.08 8.38
N ALA A 27 -0.22 1.69 7.53
CA ALA A 27 -1.39 2.51 7.23
C ALA A 27 -2.28 2.66 8.46
N ASP A 28 -3.01 3.77 8.53
CA ASP A 28 -4.00 4.04 9.58
C ASP A 28 -5.24 3.14 9.42
N TYR A 29 -5.63 2.84 8.18
CA TYR A 29 -6.78 2.00 7.83
C TYR A 29 -6.43 0.94 6.77
N SER A 30 -7.10 -0.21 6.84
CA SER A 30 -7.29 -1.09 5.68
C SER A 30 -8.43 -0.58 4.78
N THR A 31 -8.56 -1.12 3.55
CA THR A 31 -9.71 -0.81 2.66
C THR A 31 -11.04 -0.93 3.38
N LYS A 32 -11.26 -2.05 4.09
CA LYS A 32 -12.55 -2.33 4.75
C LYS A 32 -12.84 -1.34 5.87
N GLU A 33 -11.82 -0.97 6.64
CA GLU A 33 -11.98 0.00 7.73
C GLU A 33 -12.21 1.40 7.18
N ALA A 34 -11.51 1.79 6.11
CA ALA A 34 -11.73 3.07 5.44
C ALA A 34 -13.16 3.17 4.86
N GLU A 35 -13.64 2.12 4.19
CA GLU A 35 -15.01 2.10 3.67
C GLU A 35 -16.05 2.23 4.78
N ALA A 36 -15.90 1.45 5.86
CA ALA A 36 -16.80 1.55 7.01
C ALA A 36 -16.80 2.95 7.65
N ALA A 37 -15.62 3.55 7.80
CA ALA A 37 -15.48 4.91 8.36
C ALA A 37 -16.17 5.95 7.46
N LEU A 38 -15.96 5.89 6.14
CA LEU A 38 -16.61 6.79 5.18
C LEU A 38 -18.13 6.62 5.16
N VAL A 39 -18.63 5.38 5.23
CA VAL A 39 -20.07 5.09 5.35
C VAL A 39 -20.66 5.66 6.65
N ASN A 40 -19.88 5.67 7.74
CA ASN A 40 -20.27 6.28 9.01
C ASN A 40 -20.16 7.81 9.03
N GLY A 41 -19.71 8.43 7.93
CA GLY A 41 -19.56 9.88 7.80
C GLY A 41 -18.28 10.43 8.45
N GLU A 42 -17.29 9.60 8.71
CA GLU A 42 -15.99 10.05 9.20
C GLU A 42 -15.18 10.75 8.10
N ASP A 43 -14.40 11.74 8.50
CA ASP A 43 -13.43 12.41 7.63
C ASP A 43 -12.08 11.68 7.69
N LEU A 44 -11.60 11.25 6.52
CA LEU A 44 -10.33 10.53 6.37
C LEU A 44 -9.24 11.38 5.70
N ASP A 45 -9.45 12.68 5.52
CA ASP A 45 -8.43 13.55 4.93
C ASP A 45 -7.12 13.51 5.75
N GLY A 46 -6.01 13.32 5.04
CA GLY A 46 -4.68 13.19 5.61
C GLY A 46 -4.35 11.81 6.19
N LYS A 47 -5.31 10.89 6.28
CA LYS A 47 -5.10 9.51 6.74
C LYS A 47 -4.49 8.64 5.66
N THR A 48 -3.76 7.63 6.09
CA THR A 48 -3.17 6.61 5.22
C THR A 48 -4.03 5.36 5.17
N VAL A 49 -4.26 4.84 3.97
CA VAL A 49 -5.06 3.63 3.74
C VAL A 49 -4.24 2.64 2.93
N LYS A 50 -4.20 1.39 3.40
CA LYS A 50 -3.68 0.26 2.61
C LYS A 50 -4.82 -0.30 1.76
N ILE A 51 -4.72 -0.10 0.45
CA ILE A 51 -5.74 -0.51 -0.52
C ILE A 51 -5.26 -1.65 -1.41
N SER A 52 -6.20 -2.51 -1.82
CA SER A 52 -6.02 -3.52 -2.87
C SER A 52 -6.61 -2.99 -4.18
N VAL A 53 -6.04 -3.36 -5.31
CA VAL A 53 -6.60 -3.00 -6.63
C VAL A 53 -7.57 -4.09 -7.07
N ASP A 54 -8.88 -3.88 -6.90
CA ASP A 54 -9.89 -4.86 -7.34
C ASP A 54 -10.21 -4.70 -8.82
N GLU A 55 -10.25 -3.46 -9.29
CA GLU A 55 -10.32 -3.07 -10.70
C GLU A 55 -9.51 -1.79 -10.96
N TYR A 56 -8.94 -1.70 -12.17
CA TYR A 56 -8.20 -0.53 -12.63
C TYR A 56 -8.78 -0.05 -13.96
N VAL A 57 -9.32 1.16 -13.97
CA VAL A 57 -9.86 1.83 -15.15
C VAL A 57 -8.88 2.92 -15.57
N PRO A 58 -8.04 2.68 -16.62
CA PRO A 58 -7.09 3.68 -17.09
C PRO A 58 -7.80 4.78 -17.89
N ASP A 59 -7.35 6.03 -17.71
CA ASP A 59 -7.72 7.18 -18.55
C ASP A 59 -9.24 7.37 -18.75
N GLY A 60 -10.02 7.23 -17.67
CA GLY A 60 -11.46 7.48 -17.67
C GLY A 60 -11.81 8.96 -17.55
N THR A 61 -13.10 9.29 -17.59
CA THR A 61 -13.60 10.68 -17.49
C THR A 61 -13.15 11.40 -16.21
N LEU A 62 -12.93 10.66 -15.11
CA LEU A 62 -12.43 11.20 -13.84
C LEU A 62 -10.90 11.15 -13.73
N GLY A 63 -10.21 10.52 -14.70
CA GLY A 63 -8.79 10.18 -14.64
C GLY A 63 -8.56 8.68 -14.44
N TYR A 64 -7.36 8.33 -13.97
CA TYR A 64 -6.98 6.96 -13.66
C TYR A 64 -7.64 6.52 -12.36
N THR A 65 -8.49 5.50 -12.43
CA THR A 65 -9.33 5.08 -11.30
C THR A 65 -8.96 3.69 -10.81
N ILE A 66 -8.64 3.58 -9.53
CA ILE A 66 -8.54 2.31 -8.80
C ILE A 66 -9.86 2.11 -8.05
N GLN A 67 -10.58 1.05 -8.41
CA GLN A 67 -11.79 0.64 -7.69
C GLN A 67 -11.43 -0.44 -6.69
N THR A 68 -11.95 -0.28 -5.48
CA THR A 68 -11.79 -1.27 -4.40
C THR A 68 -12.93 -1.20 -3.40
N GLY A 69 -13.08 -2.25 -2.61
CA GLY A 69 -14.23 -2.37 -1.71
C GLY A 69 -15.53 -2.45 -2.51
N GLU A 70 -16.63 -2.08 -1.88
CA GLU A 70 -17.93 -2.04 -2.55
C GLU A 70 -18.16 -0.71 -3.29
N HIS A 71 -17.59 0.39 -2.77
CA HIS A 71 -17.98 1.75 -3.14
C HIS A 71 -16.80 2.74 -3.29
N LEU A 72 -15.54 2.31 -3.19
CA LEU A 72 -14.39 3.22 -3.20
C LEU A 72 -13.78 3.39 -4.59
N ASN A 73 -13.57 4.65 -5.00
CA ASN A 73 -12.99 5.02 -6.29
C ASN A 73 -11.81 5.98 -6.06
N PHE A 74 -10.58 5.47 -6.07
CA PHE A 74 -9.37 6.25 -5.90
C PHE A 74 -8.89 6.83 -7.23
N ILE A 75 -8.92 8.14 -7.35
CA ILE A 75 -8.68 8.88 -8.60
C ILE A 75 -7.30 9.52 -8.61
N SER A 76 -6.57 9.30 -9.70
CA SER A 76 -5.25 9.92 -9.96
C SER A 76 -5.25 10.65 -11.29
N SER A 77 -4.56 11.80 -11.34
CA SER A 77 -4.34 12.58 -12.56
C SER A 77 -3.24 12.01 -13.46
N SER A 78 -2.40 11.12 -12.93
CA SER A 78 -1.35 10.42 -13.67
C SER A 78 -1.43 8.91 -13.46
N ASP A 79 -1.00 8.13 -14.46
CA ASP A 79 -1.03 6.66 -14.41
C ASP A 79 -0.26 6.14 -13.18
N PRO A 80 -0.94 5.52 -12.19
CA PRO A 80 -0.31 5.03 -10.97
C PRO A 80 0.53 3.76 -11.18
N LYS A 81 0.54 3.21 -12.42
CA LYS A 81 1.28 2.01 -12.81
C LYS A 81 0.93 0.79 -11.95
N VAL A 82 -0.37 0.57 -11.73
CA VAL A 82 -0.90 -0.58 -10.99
C VAL A 82 -1.67 -1.54 -11.89
N LYS A 83 -1.87 -2.75 -11.39
CA LYS A 83 -2.76 -3.76 -11.99
C LYS A 83 -3.60 -4.41 -10.90
N LYS A 84 -4.67 -5.11 -11.32
CA LYS A 84 -5.53 -5.89 -10.43
C LYS A 84 -4.71 -6.85 -9.55
N GLY A 85 -5.02 -6.86 -8.25
CA GLY A 85 -4.35 -7.65 -7.23
C GLY A 85 -3.14 -6.98 -6.57
N ASP A 86 -2.69 -5.83 -7.08
CA ASP A 86 -1.65 -5.04 -6.40
C ASP A 86 -2.18 -4.48 -5.07
N THR A 87 -1.26 -4.16 -4.17
CA THR A 87 -1.55 -3.47 -2.90
C THR A 87 -0.66 -2.24 -2.79
N LEU A 88 -1.23 -1.14 -2.32
CA LEU A 88 -0.53 0.13 -2.13
C LEU A 88 -1.00 0.83 -0.84
N VAL A 89 -0.11 1.62 -0.25
CA VAL A 89 -0.48 2.56 0.82
C VAL A 89 -0.57 3.95 0.22
N VAL A 90 -1.72 4.59 0.40
CA VAL A 90 -2.02 5.91 -0.12
C VAL A 90 -2.44 6.83 1.02
N LYS A 91 -2.19 8.13 0.86
CA LYS A 91 -2.72 9.15 1.75
C LYS A 91 -3.91 9.82 1.09
N ILE A 92 -5.04 9.86 1.78
CA ILE A 92 -6.25 10.53 1.30
C ILE A 92 -6.04 12.05 1.38
N THR A 93 -6.40 12.76 0.32
CA THR A 93 -6.30 14.23 0.23
C THR A 93 -7.63 14.91 -0.06
N GLY A 94 -8.70 14.13 -0.21
CA GLY A 94 -10.06 14.62 -0.37
C GLY A 94 -11.02 13.48 -0.65
N VAL A 95 -12.23 13.55 -0.10
CA VAL A 95 -13.31 12.58 -0.37
C VAL A 95 -14.59 13.32 -0.75
N GLU A 96 -15.24 12.84 -1.80
CA GLU A 96 -16.57 13.28 -2.23
C GLU A 96 -17.53 12.08 -2.25
N ASN A 97 -18.66 12.18 -1.56
CA ASN A 97 -19.71 11.14 -1.60
C ASN A 97 -20.75 11.49 -2.66
N ILE A 98 -20.90 10.60 -3.65
CA ILE A 98 -21.87 10.70 -4.73
C ILE A 98 -22.80 9.50 -4.64
N LEU A 99 -24.00 9.72 -4.07
CA LEU A 99 -25.05 8.70 -3.97
C LEU A 99 -24.59 7.39 -3.30
N GLY A 100 -23.70 7.46 -2.31
CA GLY A 100 -23.17 6.29 -1.60
C GLY A 100 -21.88 5.72 -2.19
N SER A 101 -21.41 6.22 -3.33
CA SER A 101 -20.07 5.95 -3.85
C SER A 101 -19.08 7.05 -3.44
N PHE A 102 -17.87 6.68 -3.08
CA PHE A 102 -16.84 7.61 -2.63
C PHE A 102 -15.80 7.84 -3.73
N VAL A 103 -15.68 9.09 -4.17
CA VAL A 103 -14.63 9.56 -5.07
C VAL A 103 -13.50 10.12 -4.22
N ILE A 104 -12.32 9.50 -4.30
CA ILE A 104 -11.23 9.72 -3.36
C ILE A 104 -10.00 10.23 -4.10
N LYS A 105 -9.52 11.42 -3.74
CA LYS A 105 -8.23 11.97 -4.18
C LYS A 105 -7.15 11.44 -3.25
N TYR A 106 -5.98 11.12 -3.80
CA TYR A 106 -4.89 10.54 -3.01
C TYR A 106 -3.50 10.90 -3.52
N GLU A 107 -2.53 10.70 -2.62
CA GLU A 107 -1.11 10.71 -2.93
C GLU A 107 -0.49 9.36 -2.55
N LYS A 108 0.38 8.82 -3.41
CA LYS A 108 1.14 7.60 -3.10
C LYS A 108 2.17 7.90 -2.00
N GLN A 109 2.28 7.03 -1.00
CA GLN A 109 3.31 7.11 0.04
C GLN A 109 4.59 6.37 -0.36
#